data_AF-A0A0F6IFJ2-F1
#
_entry.id   AF-A0A0F6IFJ2-F1
#
_cell.length_a   1.000
_cell.length_b   1.000
_cell.length_c   1.000
_cell.angle_alpha   90.00
_cell.angle_beta   90.00
_cell.angle_gamma   90.00
#
_symmetry.space_group_name_H-M   'P 1'
#
loop_
_entity.id
_entity.type
_entity.pdbx_description
1 polymer ?
#
loop_
_entity_poly.entity_id
_entity_poly.type
_entity_poly.pdbx_seq_one_letter_code
_entity_poly.pdbx_strand_id
1 'polypeptide(L)'
;MSSEFSNVRKDFIAVDSVYKLLAKRDLRDLVTAYRLAKEALNKAEDIALLALHEALVFSLEGLLTELGEHGLLNGALFGIDPDQINLRQWLEECIASFKEVKRLRNTGLTSSSLIDPYVGNWMFPIGSRDWLNQMKLVLENCQNTNWIERVTREIHNPSLES
;
A
#
# COMPACT_ATOMS: atom_id res chain seq x y z
N MET A 1 -29.50 6.39 17.22
CA MET A 1 -28.61 7.38 16.59
C MET A 1 -27.16 7.35 17.15
N SER A 2 -26.70 6.26 17.79
CA SER A 2 -25.41 6.26 18.52
C SER A 2 -24.33 5.35 17.91
N SER A 3 -24.67 4.46 16.97
CA SER A 3 -23.72 3.53 16.35
C SER A 3 -23.00 4.12 15.14
N GLU A 4 -23.71 4.82 14.25
CA GLU A 4 -23.12 5.43 13.04
C GLU A 4 -22.04 6.45 13.40
N PHE A 5 -22.32 7.38 14.31
CA PHE A 5 -21.33 8.36 14.78
C PHE A 5 -20.11 7.72 15.47
N SER A 6 -20.29 6.55 16.11
CA SER A 6 -19.17 5.82 16.71
C SER A 6 -18.33 5.10 15.65
N ASN A 7 -18.91 4.67 14.54
CA ASN A 7 -18.20 3.99 13.46
C ASN A 7 -17.42 4.99 12.62
N VAL A 8 -18.03 6.11 12.21
CA VAL A 8 -17.34 7.21 11.49
C VAL A 8 -16.10 7.68 12.25
N ARG A 9 -16.19 7.82 13.59
CA ARG A 9 -15.06 8.25 14.41
C ARG A 9 -13.94 7.20 14.48
N LYS A 10 -14.27 5.91 14.43
CA LYS A 10 -13.27 4.82 14.43
C LYS A 10 -12.56 4.72 13.09
N ASP A 11 -13.28 4.90 11.99
CA ASP A 11 -12.71 4.85 10.64
C ASP A 11 -11.68 5.96 10.45
N PHE A 12 -11.97 7.16 10.95
CA PHE A 12 -11.05 8.29 10.83
C PHE A 12 -9.79 8.11 11.70
N ILE A 13 -9.90 7.44 12.85
CA ILE A 13 -8.73 7.08 13.68
C ILE A 13 -7.85 6.05 12.96
N ALA A 14 -8.45 5.09 12.27
CA ALA A 14 -7.72 4.12 11.48
C ALA A 14 -6.99 4.80 10.30
N VAL A 15 -7.69 5.69 9.57
CA VAL A 15 -7.08 6.50 8.49
C VAL A 15 -5.93 7.36 9.03
N ASP A 16 -6.12 8.08 10.14
CA ASP A 16 -5.05 8.87 10.78
C ASP A 16 -3.82 8.01 11.11
N SER A 17 -4.03 6.83 11.69
CA SER A 17 -2.95 5.92 12.08
C SER A 17 -2.18 5.40 10.86
N VAL A 18 -2.91 5.00 9.81
CA VAL A 18 -2.31 4.49 8.56
C VAL A 18 -1.53 5.60 7.85
N TYR A 19 -2.09 6.80 7.72
CA TYR A 19 -1.44 7.88 6.99
C TYR A 19 -0.27 8.52 7.74
N LYS A 20 -0.26 8.48 9.09
CA LYS A 20 0.94 8.78 9.89
C LYS A 20 2.10 7.85 9.57
N LEU A 21 1.84 6.58 9.32
CA LEU A 21 2.87 5.61 8.95
C LEU A 21 3.35 5.86 7.52
N LEU A 22 2.43 6.05 6.56
CA LEU A 22 2.78 6.38 5.18
C LEU A 22 3.63 7.65 5.06
N ALA A 23 3.35 8.67 5.87
CA ALA A 23 4.11 9.91 5.90
C ALA A 23 5.59 9.74 6.24
N LYS A 24 5.97 8.66 6.94
CA LYS A 24 7.37 8.37 7.28
C LYS A 24 8.18 7.83 6.10
N ARG A 25 7.50 7.24 5.11
CA ARG A 25 8.11 6.68 3.89
C ARG A 25 9.20 5.62 4.13
N ASP A 26 9.13 4.93 5.27
CA ASP A 26 10.00 3.80 5.61
C ASP A 26 9.31 2.49 5.22
N LEU A 27 10.04 1.53 4.64
CA LEU A 27 9.46 0.25 4.18
C LEU A 27 8.81 -0.57 5.29
N ARG A 28 9.35 -0.51 6.52
CA ARG A 28 8.75 -1.19 7.67
C ARG A 28 7.43 -0.55 8.07
N ASP A 29 7.37 0.78 7.98
CA ASP A 29 6.13 1.53 8.20
C ASP A 29 5.12 1.24 7.07
N LEU A 30 5.55 0.97 5.82
CA LEU A 30 4.65 0.52 4.74
C LEU A 30 4.02 -0.84 5.04
N VAL A 31 4.78 -1.82 5.55
CA VAL A 31 4.21 -3.12 5.97
C VAL A 31 3.17 -2.94 7.08
N THR A 32 3.47 -2.07 8.04
CA THR A 32 2.57 -1.78 9.16
C THR A 32 1.31 -1.05 8.67
N ALA A 33 1.47 -0.06 7.79
CA ALA A 33 0.38 0.69 7.18
C ALA A 33 -0.53 -0.23 6.38
N TYR A 34 0.04 -1.14 5.57
CA TYR A 34 -0.70 -2.17 4.82
C TYR A 34 -1.58 -3.02 5.76
N ARG A 35 -1.02 -3.55 6.85
CA ARG A 35 -1.77 -4.38 7.79
C ARG A 35 -2.92 -3.64 8.44
N LEU A 36 -2.64 -2.47 8.99
CA LEU A 36 -3.66 -1.65 9.65
C LEU A 36 -4.76 -1.23 8.68
N ALA A 37 -4.40 -0.87 7.44
CA ALA A 37 -5.37 -0.53 6.42
C ALA A 37 -6.28 -1.72 6.09
N LYS A 38 -5.70 -2.92 5.92
CA LYS A 38 -6.43 -4.15 5.63
C LYS A 38 -7.39 -4.55 6.75
N GLU A 39 -6.97 -4.41 8.01
CA GLU A 39 -7.84 -4.68 9.17
C GLU A 39 -9.00 -3.68 9.25
N ALA A 40 -8.73 -2.41 8.95
CA ALA A 40 -9.71 -1.33 9.00
C ALA A 40 -10.74 -1.40 7.85
N LEU A 41 -10.38 -1.93 6.68
CA LEU A 41 -11.28 -2.03 5.52
C LEU A 41 -12.63 -2.67 5.82
N ASN A 42 -12.66 -3.70 6.68
CA ASN A 42 -13.88 -4.47 6.96
C ASN A 42 -15.00 -3.66 7.61
N LYS A 43 -14.70 -2.45 8.09
CA LYS A 43 -15.64 -1.60 8.83
C LYS A 43 -15.75 -0.20 8.24
N ALA A 44 -14.89 0.13 7.27
CA ALA A 44 -14.80 1.47 6.73
C ALA A 44 -15.82 1.69 5.61
N GLU A 45 -16.36 2.91 5.57
CA GLU A 45 -17.33 3.34 4.57
C GLU A 45 -16.88 4.66 3.89
N ASP A 46 -17.50 4.98 2.76
CA ASP A 46 -17.35 6.23 2.02
C ASP A 46 -15.89 6.71 1.84
N ILE A 47 -15.59 7.92 2.35
CA ILE A 47 -14.30 8.59 2.18
C ILE A 47 -13.19 7.84 2.92
N ALA A 48 -13.49 7.23 4.07
CA ALA A 48 -12.51 6.45 4.81
C ALA A 48 -12.18 5.15 4.07
N LEU A 49 -13.18 4.48 3.49
CA LEU A 49 -12.98 3.31 2.64
C LEU A 49 -12.07 3.65 1.45
N LEU A 50 -12.31 4.79 0.79
CA LEU A 50 -11.45 5.29 -0.29
C LEU A 50 -10.01 5.50 0.19
N ALA A 51 -9.82 6.25 1.29
CA ALA A 51 -8.50 6.53 1.84
C ALA A 51 -7.73 5.25 2.22
N LEU A 52 -8.40 4.25 2.80
CA LEU A 52 -7.75 2.99 3.18
C LEU A 52 -7.36 2.15 1.94
N HIS A 53 -8.19 2.12 0.89
CA HIS A 53 -7.78 1.48 -0.36
C HIS A 53 -6.63 2.21 -1.05
N GLU A 54 -6.58 3.54 -0.99
CA GLU A 54 -5.43 4.30 -1.48
C GLU A 54 -4.17 3.97 -0.69
N ALA A 55 -4.27 3.92 0.64
CA ALA A 55 -3.16 3.53 1.50
C ALA A 55 -2.64 2.11 1.20
N LEU A 56 -3.54 1.16 0.91
CA LEU A 56 -3.15 -0.20 0.50
C LEU A 56 -2.37 -0.19 -0.82
N VAL A 57 -2.85 0.55 -1.83
CA VAL A 57 -2.15 0.65 -3.11
C VAL A 57 -0.77 1.25 -2.91
N PHE A 58 -0.64 2.37 -2.19
CA PHE A 58 0.66 3.00 -1.96
C PHE A 58 1.63 2.13 -1.17
N SER A 59 1.14 1.48 -0.10
CA SER A 59 1.97 0.58 0.71
C SER A 59 2.50 -0.59 -0.11
N LEU A 60 1.60 -1.25 -0.85
CA LEU A 60 1.95 -2.43 -1.63
C LEU A 60 2.78 -2.08 -2.87
N GLU A 61 2.50 -0.97 -3.54
CA GLU A 61 3.33 -0.45 -4.62
C GLU A 61 4.76 -0.23 -4.14
N GLY A 62 4.96 0.50 -3.05
CA GLY A 62 6.31 0.77 -2.53
C GLY A 62 7.05 -0.52 -2.17
N LEU A 63 6.39 -1.44 -1.47
CA LEU A 63 6.97 -2.73 -1.09
C LEU A 63 7.33 -3.60 -2.30
N LEU A 64 6.42 -3.75 -3.26
CA LEU A 64 6.64 -4.55 -4.46
C LEU A 64 7.73 -3.95 -5.35
N THR A 65 7.80 -2.61 -5.45
CA THR A 65 8.85 -1.90 -6.20
C THR A 65 10.22 -2.20 -5.62
N GLU A 66 10.39 -1.99 -4.32
CA GLU A 66 11.67 -2.17 -3.63
C GLU A 66 12.13 -3.63 -3.66
N LEU A 67 11.20 -4.57 -3.48
CA LEU A 67 11.49 -6.00 -3.62
C LEU A 67 11.83 -6.39 -5.07
N GLY A 68 11.20 -5.77 -6.07
CA GLY A 68 11.49 -6.01 -7.48
C GLY A 68 12.87 -5.51 -7.91
N GLU A 69 13.24 -4.31 -7.47
CA GLU A 69 14.49 -3.64 -7.81
C GLU A 69 15.70 -4.18 -7.02
N HIS A 70 15.51 -4.47 -5.74
CA HIS A 70 16.62 -4.75 -4.83
C HIS A 70 16.60 -6.14 -4.19
N GLY A 71 15.52 -6.92 -4.37
CA GLY A 71 15.37 -8.23 -3.72
C GLY A 71 15.43 -8.13 -2.20
N LEU A 72 15.73 -9.24 -1.51
CA LEU A 72 15.85 -9.26 -0.04
C LEU A 72 17.16 -8.63 0.48
N LEU A 73 18.09 -8.28 -0.41
CA LEU A 73 19.38 -7.70 -0.05
C LEU A 73 19.29 -6.22 0.32
N ASN A 74 18.13 -5.59 0.12
CA ASN A 74 17.94 -4.20 0.51
C ASN A 74 17.99 -4.04 2.04
N GLY A 75 18.88 -3.18 2.50
CA GLY A 75 19.01 -2.84 3.91
C GLY A 75 17.72 -2.32 4.55
N ALA A 76 16.87 -1.67 3.76
CA ALA A 76 15.57 -1.16 4.20
C ALA A 76 14.54 -2.27 4.48
N LEU A 77 14.74 -3.47 3.92
CA LEU A 77 13.89 -4.64 4.18
C LEU A 77 14.39 -5.48 5.37
N PHE A 78 15.60 -5.21 5.92
CA PHE A 78 16.05 -5.83 7.16
C PHE A 78 15.10 -5.45 8.31
N GLY A 79 14.37 -6.45 8.81
CA GLY A 79 13.35 -6.29 9.85
C GLY A 79 11.94 -6.64 9.40
N ILE A 80 11.72 -6.90 8.10
CA ILE A 80 10.51 -7.56 7.63
C ILE A 80 10.73 -9.06 7.75
N ASP A 81 9.84 -9.71 8.49
CA ASP A 81 9.82 -11.17 8.64
C ASP A 81 9.49 -11.82 7.28
N PRO A 82 10.39 -12.63 6.70
CA PRO A 82 10.18 -13.23 5.38
C PRO A 82 8.92 -14.09 5.29
N ASP A 83 8.49 -14.73 6.37
CA ASP A 83 7.28 -15.57 6.41
C ASP A 83 5.99 -14.74 6.21
N GLN A 84 6.10 -13.42 6.37
CA GLN A 84 5.00 -12.49 6.18
C GLN A 84 4.86 -12.02 4.72
N ILE A 85 5.84 -12.34 3.86
CA ILE A 85 5.89 -11.87 2.48
C ILE A 85 5.23 -12.90 1.56
N ASN A 86 4.02 -12.60 1.11
CA ASN A 86 3.36 -13.33 0.03
C ASN A 86 3.20 -12.40 -1.18
N LEU A 87 4.21 -12.39 -2.06
CA LEU A 87 4.29 -11.49 -3.21
C LEU A 87 3.08 -11.58 -4.14
N ARG A 88 2.60 -12.81 -4.40
CA ARG A 88 1.44 -13.03 -5.27
C ARG A 88 0.18 -12.43 -4.66
N GLN A 89 -0.06 -12.70 -3.38
CA GLN A 89 -1.18 -12.11 -2.65
C GLN A 89 -1.10 -10.59 -2.59
N TRP A 90 0.09 -10.03 -2.31
CA TRP A 90 0.30 -8.58 -2.27
C TRP A 90 0.02 -7.92 -3.62
N LEU A 91 0.45 -8.53 -4.72
CA LEU A 91 0.14 -8.07 -6.06
C LEU A 91 -1.37 -8.11 -6.35
N GLU A 92 -2.04 -9.22 -6.02
CA GLU A 92 -3.49 -9.38 -6.20
C GLU A 92 -4.28 -8.36 -5.38
N GLU A 93 -3.88 -8.12 -4.12
CA GLU A 93 -4.50 -7.14 -3.22
C GLU A 93 -4.26 -5.69 -3.66
N CYS A 94 -3.08 -5.39 -4.21
CA CYS A 94 -2.78 -4.09 -4.80
C CYS A 94 -3.68 -3.82 -6.01
N ILE A 95 -3.80 -4.79 -6.93
CA ILE A 95 -4.68 -4.70 -8.10
C ILE A 95 -6.16 -4.55 -7.68
N ALA A 96 -6.61 -5.33 -6.69
CA ALA A 96 -7.97 -5.26 -6.17
C ALA A 96 -8.26 -3.88 -5.57
N SER A 97 -7.37 -3.36 -4.73
CA SER A 97 -7.51 -2.05 -4.11
C SER A 97 -7.49 -0.93 -5.16
N PHE A 98 -6.64 -1.02 -6.18
CA PHE A 98 -6.62 -0.06 -7.27
C PHE A 98 -7.94 -0.02 -8.06
N LYS A 99 -8.55 -1.18 -8.32
CA LYS A 99 -9.87 -1.25 -8.96
C LYS A 99 -10.93 -0.57 -8.09
N GLU A 100 -10.85 -0.77 -6.79
CA GLU A 100 -11.80 -0.22 -5.83
C GLU A 100 -11.66 1.30 -5.66
N VAL A 101 -10.43 1.83 -5.60
CA VAL A 101 -10.16 3.27 -5.64
C VAL A 101 -10.80 3.91 -6.87
N LYS A 102 -10.65 3.29 -8.06
CA LYS A 102 -11.30 3.77 -9.28
C LYS A 102 -12.82 3.73 -9.19
N ARG A 103 -13.38 2.65 -8.63
CA ARG A 103 -14.83 2.51 -8.44
C ARG A 103 -15.37 3.63 -7.54
N LEU A 104 -14.73 3.87 -6.40
CA LEU A 104 -15.13 4.89 -5.41
C LEU A 104 -14.95 6.32 -5.93
N ARG A 105 -13.87 6.61 -6.66
CA ARG A 105 -13.68 7.93 -7.29
C ARG A 105 -14.71 8.20 -8.38
N ASN A 106 -15.15 7.17 -9.11
CA ASN A 106 -16.23 7.30 -10.10
C ASN A 106 -17.59 7.65 -9.48
N THR A 107 -17.78 7.45 -8.17
CA THR A 107 -18.98 7.93 -7.45
C THR A 107 -18.84 9.37 -6.95
N GLY A 108 -17.73 10.05 -7.27
CA GLY A 108 -17.47 11.43 -6.86
C GLY A 108 -16.79 11.58 -5.49
N LEU A 109 -16.37 10.47 -4.86
CA LEU A 109 -15.66 10.53 -3.59
C LEU A 109 -14.24 11.08 -3.77
N THR A 110 -13.78 11.85 -2.77
CA THR A 110 -12.41 12.34 -2.66
C THR A 110 -11.93 12.19 -1.22
N SER A 111 -10.72 11.67 -1.05
CA SER A 111 -10.05 11.43 0.23
C SER A 111 -9.20 12.62 0.71
N SER A 112 -8.98 13.65 -0.12
CA SER A 112 -8.07 14.76 0.15
C SER A 112 -8.25 15.37 1.54
N SER A 113 -9.49 15.62 1.96
CA SER A 113 -9.78 16.19 3.28
C SER A 113 -9.29 15.34 4.46
N LEU A 114 -9.14 14.03 4.29
CA LEU A 114 -8.62 13.12 5.30
C LEU A 114 -7.10 12.96 5.22
N ILE A 115 -6.52 13.03 4.02
CA ILE A 115 -5.14 12.54 3.79
C ILE A 115 -4.13 13.66 3.59
N ASP A 116 -4.56 14.81 3.07
CA ASP A 116 -3.69 15.96 2.76
C ASP A 116 -2.81 16.40 3.94
N PRO A 117 -3.24 16.36 5.22
CA PRO A 117 -2.39 16.71 6.37
C PRO A 117 -1.12 15.86 6.50
N TYR A 118 -1.11 14.64 5.94
CA TYR A 118 0.01 13.70 6.05
C TYR A 118 0.83 13.64 4.77
N VAL A 119 0.14 13.71 3.62
CA VAL A 119 0.77 13.42 2.33
C VAL A 119 0.99 14.65 1.45
N GLY A 120 0.37 15.78 1.77
CA GLY A 120 0.49 17.01 0.98
C GLY A 120 0.50 16.75 -0.53
N ASN A 121 1.54 17.25 -1.21
CA ASN A 121 1.67 17.13 -2.66
C ASN A 121 2.59 15.99 -3.12
N TRP A 122 3.10 15.16 -2.22
CA TRP A 122 4.05 14.10 -2.61
C TRP A 122 3.36 12.79 -3.01
N MET A 123 2.15 12.55 -2.50
CA MET A 123 1.33 11.41 -2.89
C MET A 123 0.31 11.87 -3.92
N PHE A 124 0.59 11.62 -5.20
CA PHE A 124 -0.35 11.98 -6.26
C PHE A 124 -1.65 11.17 -6.14
N PRO A 125 -2.83 11.76 -6.42
CA PRO A 125 -4.07 11.01 -6.44
C PRO A 125 -3.97 9.79 -7.37
N ILE A 126 -4.37 8.62 -6.88
CA ILE A 126 -4.27 7.37 -7.66
C ILE A 126 -5.10 7.48 -8.92
N GLY A 127 -4.51 7.12 -10.05
CA GLY A 127 -5.12 7.25 -11.38
C GLY A 127 -5.05 8.65 -11.99
N SER A 128 -4.48 9.64 -11.29
CA SER A 128 -4.10 10.93 -11.90
C SER A 128 -3.00 10.76 -12.94
N ARG A 129 -2.82 11.77 -13.79
CA ARG A 129 -1.75 11.78 -14.80
C ARG A 129 -0.36 11.64 -14.15
N ASP A 130 -0.12 12.34 -13.05
CA ASP A 130 1.17 12.33 -12.36
C ASP A 130 1.46 10.97 -11.72
N TRP A 131 0.45 10.37 -11.08
CA TRP A 131 0.55 8.99 -10.59
C TRP A 131 0.82 7.99 -11.71
N LEU A 132 0.11 8.09 -12.84
CA LEU A 132 0.34 7.21 -14.00
C LEU A 132 1.74 7.37 -14.59
N ASN A 133 2.30 8.59 -14.59
CA ASN A 133 3.67 8.83 -15.03
C ASN A 133 4.70 8.21 -14.07
N GLN A 134 4.49 8.33 -12.77
CA GLN A 134 5.32 7.67 -11.76
C GLN A 134 5.26 6.14 -11.90
N MET A 135 4.06 5.59 -12.06
CA MET A 135 3.86 4.14 -12.21
C MET A 135 4.50 3.56 -13.47
N LYS A 136 4.60 4.32 -14.57
CA LYS A 136 5.26 3.83 -15.78
C LYS A 136 6.73 3.48 -15.52
N LEU A 137 7.44 4.34 -14.79
CA LEU A 137 8.84 4.10 -14.43
C LEU A 137 8.97 2.86 -13.53
N VAL A 138 8.10 2.73 -12.53
CA VAL A 138 8.04 1.56 -11.65
C VAL A 138 7.76 0.28 -12.45
N LEU A 139 6.79 0.31 -13.34
CA LEU A 139 6.41 -0.85 -14.18
C LEU A 139 7.50 -1.22 -15.19
N GLU A 140 8.22 -0.25 -15.75
CA GLU A 140 9.37 -0.49 -16.62
C GLU A 140 10.47 -1.25 -15.88
N ASN A 141 10.73 -0.91 -14.60
CA ASN A 141 11.69 -1.62 -13.76
C ASN A 141 11.18 -3.01 -13.31
N CYS A 142 9.86 -3.15 -13.07
CA CYS A 142 9.23 -4.39 -12.58
C CYS A 142 8.90 -5.44 -13.68
N GLN A 143 9.11 -5.13 -14.97
CA GLN A 143 8.77 -6.02 -16.10
C GLN A 143 9.64 -7.28 -16.23
N ASN A 144 10.58 -7.51 -15.32
CA ASN A 144 11.38 -8.73 -15.28
C ASN A 144 10.54 -9.92 -14.79
N THR A 145 9.81 -10.60 -15.67
CA THR A 145 8.82 -11.66 -15.35
C THR A 145 9.29 -12.78 -14.43
N ASN A 146 10.59 -13.01 -14.28
CA ASN A 146 11.15 -14.00 -13.36
C ASN A 146 11.33 -13.48 -11.92
N TRP A 147 11.03 -12.21 -11.65
CA TRP A 147 11.35 -11.56 -10.36
C TRP A 147 10.53 -12.12 -9.20
N ILE A 148 9.22 -12.36 -9.38
CA ILE A 148 8.39 -12.94 -8.32
C ILE A 148 8.92 -14.32 -7.93
N GLU A 149 9.23 -15.16 -8.92
CA GLU A 149 9.77 -16.51 -8.66
C GLU A 149 11.15 -16.46 -8.01
N ARG A 150 12.02 -15.54 -8.46
CA ARG A 150 13.35 -15.32 -7.89
C ARG A 150 13.27 -14.89 -6.43
N VAL A 151 12.53 -13.83 -6.12
CA VAL A 151 12.41 -13.29 -4.76
C VAL A 151 11.67 -14.28 -3.85
N THR A 152 10.63 -14.96 -4.36
CA THR A 152 9.95 -16.04 -3.60
C THR A 152 10.93 -17.16 -3.25
N ARG A 153 11.84 -17.52 -4.16
CA ARG A 153 12.88 -18.54 -3.89
C ARG A 153 13.87 -18.05 -2.84
N GLU A 154 14.33 -16.80 -2.92
CA GLU A 154 15.24 -16.20 -1.94
C GLU A 154 14.62 -16.16 -0.53
N ILE A 155 13.31 -15.94 -0.43
CA ILE A 155 12.57 -15.95 0.84
C ILE A 155 12.54 -17.36 1.46
N HIS A 156 12.24 -18.39 0.66
CA HIS A 156 12.03 -19.76 1.16
C HIS A 156 13.32 -20.60 1.22
N ASN A 157 14.34 -20.21 0.46
CA ASN A 157 15.68 -20.78 0.46
C ASN A 157 16.68 -19.61 0.47
N PRO A 158 16.85 -18.90 1.61
CA PRO A 158 17.94 -17.96 1.75
C PRO A 158 19.22 -18.78 1.59
N SER A 159 19.96 -18.56 0.49
CA SER A 159 21.20 -19.26 0.23
C SER A 159 22.08 -19.16 1.48
N LEU A 160 22.38 -20.28 2.12
CA LEU A 160 23.48 -20.42 3.08
C LEU A 160 24.80 -20.32 2.30
N GLU A 161 25.09 -19.16 1.71
CA GLU A 161 26.38 -18.88 1.09
C GLU A 161 26.83 -17.47 1.49
N SER A 162 27.57 -17.45 2.60
CA SER A 162 28.67 -16.51 2.83
C SER A 162 29.91 -17.33 3.15
#